data_AF-A0A1V5L7V5-F1
#
_entry.id   AF-A0A1V5L7V5-F1
#
_cell.length_a   1.000
_cell.length_b   1.000
_cell.length_c   1.000
_cell.angle_alpha   90.00
_cell.angle_beta   90.00
_cell.angle_gamma   90.00
#
_symmetry.space_group_name_H-M   'P 1'
#
loop_
_entity.id
_entity.type
_entity.pdbx_description
1 polymer ?
#
loop_
_entity_poly.entity_id
_entity_poly.type
_entity_poly.pdbx_seq_one_letter_code
_entity_poly.pdbx_strand_id
1 'polypeptide(L)'
;MLKVNLNLNLRSSEGGFHKIKFPKTAEIESLNVNSNPYPISIKDDMLVVPVIQGINYVMVEFNINQKLETIFKSPLVDLMSPSVNIEQKINFSRWIFYAKGPLKGSVVMFWSMLPIWFVFSIMLGYFKIYPMKSWQWFLLFLGLSQVNFVINFVIISWFIFMGLRDKYSDKIKYKNLVQCLLAFLTIMFVVCLFVSIKSGLLGSPNMMIRGGGFNDNLFWYADASEGVIPEIMIISFSQMIYKAVMLLWSMWIALSFVKWIKWGINSYAKDGIWKAKDEKTEKSE
;
A
#
# COMPACT_ATOMS: atom_id res chain seq x y z
N MET A 1 3.62 24.02 3.78
CA MET A 1 2.93 24.44 5.00
C MET A 1 2.07 23.28 5.46
N LEU A 2 2.28 22.83 6.69
CA LEU A 2 1.49 21.78 7.32
C LEU A 2 0.39 22.45 8.14
N LYS A 3 -0.87 22.10 7.90
CA LYS A 3 -2.01 22.56 8.71
C LYS A 3 -2.27 21.55 9.82
N VAL A 4 -2.45 22.03 11.05
CA VAL A 4 -2.66 21.18 12.21
C VAL A 4 -3.84 21.70 13.03
N ASN A 5 -4.75 20.78 13.36
CA ASN A 5 -5.89 21.05 14.22
C ASN A 5 -5.71 20.26 15.51
N LEU A 6 -5.57 20.97 16.63
CA LEU A 6 -5.44 20.40 17.96
C LEU A 6 -6.74 20.58 18.73
N ASN A 7 -7.41 19.47 19.02
CA ASN A 7 -8.65 19.44 19.80
C ASN A 7 -8.36 18.84 21.17
N LEU A 8 -8.67 19.59 22.22
CA LEU A 8 -8.41 19.19 23.61
C LEU A 8 -9.68 19.24 24.44
N ASN A 9 -9.88 18.19 25.24
CA ASN A 9 -10.87 18.15 26.30
C ASN A 9 -10.13 18.27 27.63
N LEU A 10 -10.03 19.50 28.15
CA LEU A 10 -9.30 19.79 29.39
C LEU A 10 -10.27 19.74 30.58
N ARG A 11 -9.89 19.01 31.63
CA ARG A 11 -10.64 19.01 32.90
C ARG A 11 -9.83 19.76 33.95
N SER A 12 -10.41 20.81 34.53
CA SER A 12 -9.78 21.60 35.58
C SER A 12 -10.63 21.61 36.85
N SER A 13 -9.98 21.52 38.01
CA SER A 13 -10.64 21.65 39.32
C SER A 13 -10.85 23.11 39.72
N GLU A 14 -10.07 24.03 39.14
CA GLU A 14 -10.12 25.46 39.41
C GLU A 14 -10.05 26.27 38.12
N GLY A 15 -10.53 27.51 38.15
CA GLY A 15 -10.34 28.44 37.04
C GLY A 15 -8.90 28.96 37.01
N GLY A 16 -8.37 29.27 35.83
CA GLY A 16 -7.02 29.79 35.69
C GLY A 16 -6.52 29.78 34.26
N PHE A 17 -5.22 29.54 34.09
CA PHE A 17 -4.55 29.51 32.80
C PHE A 17 -3.79 28.20 32.61
N HIS A 18 -4.04 27.53 31.50
CA HIS A 18 -3.28 26.39 31.04
C HIS A 18 -2.27 26.83 29.97
N LYS A 19 -1.08 26.22 29.95
CA LYS A 19 -0.01 26.57 29.01
C LYS A 19 0.25 25.39 28.08
N ILE A 20 0.31 25.67 26.78
CA ILE A 20 0.66 24.68 25.76
C ILE A 20 1.89 25.20 25.02
N LYS A 21 2.92 24.37 24.91
CA LYS A 21 4.15 24.69 24.21
C LYS A 21 4.10 24.12 22.79
N PHE A 22 4.20 25.03 21.82
CA PHE A 22 4.24 24.71 20.40
C PHE A 22 5.68 24.78 19.88
N PRO A 23 6.00 24.14 18.74
CA PRO A 23 7.32 24.29 18.13
C PRO A 23 7.50 25.74 17.64
N LYS A 24 8.74 26.25 17.67
CA LYS A 24 9.06 27.65 17.30
C LYS A 24 8.66 28.05 15.87
N THR A 25 8.44 27.07 15.00
CA THR A 25 8.01 27.26 13.61
C THR A 25 6.49 27.25 13.43
N ALA A 26 5.73 27.17 14.53
CA ALA A 26 4.28 27.20 14.51
C ALA A 26 3.75 28.64 14.49
N GLU A 27 2.83 28.89 13.57
CA GLU A 27 2.05 30.11 13.46
C GLU A 27 0.61 29.76 13.84
N ILE A 28 0.14 30.29 14.98
CA ILE A 28 -1.22 30.02 15.49
C ILE A 28 -2.21 30.90 14.73
N GLU A 29 -3.18 30.29 14.06
CA GLU A 29 -4.20 30.99 13.25
C GLU A 29 -5.45 31.30 14.08
N SER A 30 -5.92 30.33 14.87
CA SER A 30 -7.15 30.47 15.65
C SER A 30 -7.06 29.75 17.00
N LEU A 31 -7.74 30.33 17.99
CA LEU A 31 -7.97 29.73 19.30
C LEU A 31 -9.45 29.87 19.64
N ASN A 32 -10.12 28.74 19.83
CA ASN A 32 -11.50 28.69 20.30
C ASN A 32 -11.56 27.96 21.64
N VAL A 33 -12.23 28.56 22.62
CA VAL A 33 -12.49 27.98 23.95
C VAL A 33 -14.00 27.89 24.15
N ASN A 34 -14.51 26.68 24.39
CA ASN A 34 -15.94 26.38 24.51
C ASN A 34 -16.76 26.93 23.34
N SER A 35 -16.25 26.71 22.11
CA SER A 35 -16.82 27.18 20.84
C SER A 35 -16.86 28.70 20.63
N ASN A 36 -16.24 29.49 21.52
CA ASN A 36 -16.12 30.93 21.36
C ASN A 36 -14.69 31.30 20.94
N PRO A 37 -14.51 32.22 19.99
CA PRO A 37 -13.19 32.71 19.61
C PRO A 37 -12.55 33.45 20.78
N TYR A 38 -11.29 33.16 21.04
CA TYR A 38 -10.50 33.77 22.12
C TYR A 38 -9.23 34.41 21.54
N PRO A 39 -8.81 35.59 22.02
CA PRO A 39 -7.58 36.23 21.53
C PRO A 39 -6.35 35.35 21.83
N ILE A 40 -5.49 35.21 20.83
CA ILE A 40 -4.25 34.45 20.94
C ILE A 40 -3.30 35.21 21.87
N SER A 41 -2.90 34.57 22.97
CA SER A 41 -1.92 35.10 23.92
C SER A 41 -0.73 34.16 24.03
N ILE A 42 0.42 34.61 23.52
CA ILE A 42 1.68 33.84 23.57
C ILE A 42 2.59 34.52 24.60
N LYS A 43 3.07 33.76 25.58
CA LYS A 43 4.02 34.21 26.60
C LYS A 43 5.12 33.17 26.76
N ASP A 44 6.38 33.59 26.65
CA ASP A 44 7.56 32.72 26.75
C ASP A 44 7.49 31.49 25.80
N ASP A 45 7.12 31.71 24.54
CA ASP A 45 6.89 30.66 23.51
C ASP A 45 5.78 29.64 23.85
N MET A 46 4.88 29.99 24.79
CA MET A 46 3.74 29.15 25.19
C MET A 46 2.42 29.84 24.91
N LEU A 47 1.47 29.11 24.34
CA LEU A 47 0.09 29.54 24.22
C LEU A 47 -0.56 29.47 25.60
N VAL A 48 -1.12 30.60 26.04
CA VAL A 48 -1.85 30.69 27.30
C VAL A 48 -3.34 30.55 27.00
N VAL A 49 -3.96 29.49 27.52
CA VAL A 49 -5.37 29.17 27.33
C VAL A 49 -6.14 29.38 28.63
N PRO A 50 -7.18 30.22 28.66
CA PRO A 50 -8.03 30.36 29.84
C PRO A 50 -8.83 29.08 30.07
N VAL A 51 -8.93 28.63 31.31
CA VAL A 51 -9.74 27.48 31.70
C VAL A 51 -10.65 27.84 32.85
N ILE A 52 -11.89 27.34 32.80
CA ILE A 52 -12.84 27.38 33.92
C ILE A 52 -12.84 26.04 34.66
N GLN A 53 -13.36 26.04 35.89
CA GLN A 53 -13.62 24.80 36.61
C GLN A 53 -14.59 23.91 35.82
N GLY A 54 -14.29 22.62 35.71
CA GLY A 54 -15.05 21.66 34.91
C GLY A 54 -14.35 21.27 33.61
N ILE A 55 -15.15 20.94 32.59
CA ILE A 55 -14.67 20.51 31.27
C ILE A 55 -14.59 21.75 30.36
N ASN A 56 -13.45 21.90 29.68
CA ASN A 56 -13.18 22.94 28.71
C ASN A 56 -12.86 22.29 27.37
N TYR A 57 -13.50 22.76 26.31
CA TYR A 57 -13.24 22.34 24.94
C TYR A 57 -12.35 23.38 24.29
N VAL A 58 -11.12 23.01 23.94
CA VAL A 58 -10.15 23.92 23.32
C VAL A 58 -9.83 23.42 21.93
N MET A 59 -9.96 24.29 20.94
CA MET A 59 -9.56 24.03 19.56
C MET A 59 -8.51 25.06 19.16
N VAL A 60 -7.36 24.57 18.70
CA VAL A 60 -6.26 25.40 18.20
C VAL A 60 -5.96 24.98 16.78
N GLU A 61 -6.02 25.94 15.86
CA GLU A 61 -5.58 25.74 14.47
C GLU A 61 -4.27 26.50 14.28
N PHE A 62 -3.26 25.80 13.78
CA PHE A 62 -1.96 26.38 13.56
C PHE A 62 -1.29 25.76 12.33
N ASN A 63 -0.45 26.58 11.71
CA ASN A 63 0.34 26.18 10.57
C ASN A 63 1.80 26.04 10.96
N ILE A 64 2.48 25.11 10.32
CA ILE A 64 3.92 24.96 10.44
C ILE A 64 4.54 25.12 9.07
N ASN A 65 5.51 26.02 8.98
CA ASN A 65 6.29 26.18 7.76
C ASN A 65 7.37 25.08 7.63
N GLN A 66 6.93 23.84 7.45
CA GLN A 66 7.77 22.68 7.19
C GLN A 66 7.63 22.24 5.72
N LYS A 67 8.77 22.00 5.07
CA LYS A 67 8.82 21.36 3.76
C LYS A 67 8.61 19.86 3.93
N LEU A 68 7.87 19.23 3.01
CA LEU A 68 7.68 17.78 3.01
C LEU A 68 8.95 17.10 2.47
N GLU A 69 9.84 16.75 3.39
CA GLU A 69 11.04 15.98 3.11
C GLU A 69 10.75 14.48 2.97
N THR A 70 11.78 13.69 2.67
CA THR A 70 11.68 12.23 2.62
C THR A 70 11.29 11.67 4.00
N ILE A 71 11.80 12.27 5.06
CA ILE A 71 11.47 11.92 6.45
C ILE A 71 10.59 13.03 7.00
N PHE A 72 9.31 12.71 7.24
CA PHE A 72 8.38 13.56 7.94
C PHE A 72 8.34 13.16 9.41
N LYS A 73 8.32 14.17 10.28
CA LYS A 73 8.13 14.02 11.73
C LYS A 73 6.97 14.92 12.13
N SER A 74 6.04 14.39 12.92
CA SER A 74 4.94 15.20 13.46
C SER A 74 5.51 16.29 14.38
N PRO A 75 4.83 17.44 14.47
CA PRO A 75 5.29 18.51 15.34
C PRO A 75 5.26 18.11 16.81
N LEU A 76 6.28 18.55 17.54
CA LEU A 76 6.36 18.38 18.99
C LEU A 76 5.48 19.42 19.67
N VAL A 77 4.30 19.00 20.11
CA VAL A 77 3.39 19.78 20.95
C VAL A 77 3.45 19.22 22.35
N ASP A 78 3.74 20.07 23.32
CA ASP A 78 3.80 19.72 24.73
C ASP A 78 2.66 20.41 25.48
N LEU A 79 1.74 19.59 25.99
CA LEU A 79 0.57 20.04 26.74
C LEU A 79 0.92 20.42 28.18
N MET A 80 2.19 20.29 28.60
CA MET A 80 2.68 20.60 29.95
C MET A 80 1.85 19.97 31.08
N SER A 81 1.11 18.91 30.76
CA SER A 81 0.20 18.21 31.66
C SER A 81 -0.06 16.80 31.12
N PRO A 82 -0.24 15.80 31.99
CA PRO A 82 -0.57 14.45 31.55
C PRO A 82 -1.84 14.44 30.70
N SER A 83 -1.80 13.68 29.61
CA SER A 83 -2.92 13.54 28.67
C SER A 83 -3.22 12.06 28.44
N VAL A 84 -4.48 11.77 28.14
CA VAL A 84 -5.00 10.43 27.88
C VAL A 84 -5.84 10.42 26.61
N ASN A 85 -6.04 9.24 26.02
CA ASN A 85 -6.83 9.04 24.80
C ASN A 85 -6.37 9.94 23.63
N ILE A 86 -5.08 9.90 23.31
CA ILE A 86 -4.49 10.77 22.29
C ILE A 86 -4.71 10.13 20.93
N GLU A 87 -5.50 10.79 20.09
CA GLU A 87 -5.71 10.41 18.69
C GLU A 87 -4.92 11.34 17.75
N GLN A 88 -4.20 10.75 16.80
CA GLN A 88 -3.47 11.49 15.78
C GLN A 88 -3.90 11.02 14.38
N LYS A 89 -4.39 11.95 13.56
CA LYS A 89 -4.84 11.71 12.17
C LYS A 89 -3.96 12.50 11.22
N ILE A 90 -3.33 11.82 10.27
CA ILE A 90 -2.46 12.43 9.27
C ILE A 90 -2.96 12.05 7.88
N ASN A 91 -3.34 13.06 7.10
CA ASN A 91 -3.61 12.91 5.67
C ASN A 91 -2.31 13.17 4.91
N PHE A 92 -1.90 12.20 4.08
CA PHE A 92 -0.60 12.23 3.42
C PHE A 92 -0.74 11.81 1.95
N SER A 93 -0.41 12.72 1.02
CA SER A 93 -0.63 12.56 -0.43
C SER A 93 0.61 12.13 -1.21
N ARG A 94 1.50 11.34 -0.59
CA ARG A 94 2.75 10.85 -1.20
C ARG A 94 2.85 9.33 -1.07
N TRP A 95 3.82 8.74 -1.77
CA TRP A 95 4.11 7.32 -1.60
C TRP A 95 4.73 7.07 -0.23
N ILE A 96 3.95 6.53 0.71
CA ILE A 96 4.40 6.20 2.06
C ILE A 96 5.21 4.91 1.99
N PHE A 97 6.51 5.01 2.22
CA PHE A 97 7.39 3.85 2.25
C PHE A 97 7.37 3.18 3.61
N TYR A 98 7.42 3.96 4.69
CA TYR A 98 7.42 3.45 6.06
C TYR A 98 6.71 4.44 6.98
N ALA A 99 6.04 3.93 8.02
CA ALA A 99 5.38 4.76 9.01
C ALA A 99 5.57 4.13 10.40
N LYS A 100 5.89 4.97 11.38
CA LYS A 100 6.12 4.60 12.77
C LYS A 100 5.44 5.63 13.67
N GLY A 101 4.76 5.16 14.71
CA GLY A 101 4.10 6.02 15.68
C GLY A 101 3.92 5.29 17.01
N PRO A 102 3.01 5.75 17.88
CA PRO A 102 2.75 5.15 19.18
C PRO A 102 2.11 3.75 19.08
N LEU A 103 1.94 3.09 20.23
CA LEU A 103 1.61 1.67 20.42
C LEU A 103 0.54 1.09 19.47
N LYS A 104 -0.54 1.83 19.18
CA LYS A 104 -1.58 1.40 18.22
C LYS A 104 -1.65 2.39 17.08
N GLY A 105 -1.53 1.91 15.84
CA GLY A 105 -1.82 2.76 14.69
C GLY A 105 -1.46 2.12 13.37
N SER A 106 -1.33 2.98 12.37
CA SER A 106 -1.14 2.60 10.98
C SER A 106 0.20 1.92 10.75
N VAL A 107 0.16 0.72 10.16
CA VAL A 107 1.31 -0.10 9.81
C VAL A 107 1.29 -0.37 8.31
N VAL A 108 2.45 -0.19 7.68
CA VAL A 108 2.66 -0.50 6.26
C VAL A 108 2.85 -2.02 6.10
N MET A 109 1.76 -2.76 5.84
CA MET A 109 1.81 -4.23 5.78
C MET A 109 2.62 -4.79 4.61
N PHE A 110 2.85 -3.99 3.57
CA PHE A 110 3.61 -4.39 2.38
C PHE A 110 4.94 -5.08 2.73
N TRP A 111 5.69 -4.53 3.69
CA TRP A 111 6.99 -5.08 4.11
C TRP A 111 6.90 -6.47 4.72
N SER A 112 5.81 -6.77 5.44
CA SER A 112 5.57 -8.10 6.01
C SER A 112 5.23 -9.14 4.94
N MET A 113 4.73 -8.71 3.78
CA MET A 113 4.44 -9.62 2.65
C MET A 113 5.68 -9.92 1.79
N LEU A 114 6.71 -9.07 1.80
CA LEU A 114 7.91 -9.29 1.00
C LEU A 114 8.61 -10.64 1.27
N PRO A 115 8.83 -11.06 2.53
CA PRO A 115 9.41 -12.38 2.80
C PRO A 115 8.53 -13.52 2.28
N ILE A 116 7.21 -13.37 2.34
CA ILE A 116 6.25 -14.36 1.83
C ILE A 116 6.43 -14.50 0.32
N TRP A 117 6.41 -13.40 -0.43
CA TRP A 117 6.64 -13.45 -1.88
C TRP A 117 8.03 -13.95 -2.24
N PHE A 118 9.05 -13.62 -1.44
CA PHE A 118 10.40 -14.13 -1.64
C PHE A 118 10.44 -15.67 -1.56
N VAL A 119 9.81 -16.26 -0.54
CA VAL A 119 9.70 -17.73 -0.40
C VAL A 119 8.92 -18.33 -1.58
N PHE A 120 7.75 -17.77 -1.92
CA PHE A 120 6.98 -18.24 -3.08
C PHE A 120 7.78 -18.17 -4.39
N SER A 121 8.61 -17.14 -4.55
CA SER A 121 9.46 -16.97 -5.73
C SER A 121 10.53 -18.05 -5.85
N ILE A 122 11.12 -18.45 -4.72
CA ILE A 122 12.08 -19.56 -4.67
C ILE A 122 11.37 -20.87 -4.97
N MET A 123 10.22 -21.13 -4.33
CA MET A 123 9.42 -22.34 -4.55
C MET A 123 9.03 -22.47 -6.02
N LEU A 124 8.52 -21.40 -6.64
CA LEU A 124 8.16 -21.43 -8.06
C LEU A 124 9.41 -21.55 -8.94
N GLY A 125 10.48 -20.79 -8.68
CA GLY A 125 11.70 -20.87 -9.48
C GLY A 125 12.44 -22.21 -9.41
N TYR A 126 12.16 -23.03 -8.38
CA TYR A 126 12.68 -24.39 -8.28
C TYR A 126 12.08 -25.32 -9.35
N PHE A 127 10.79 -25.15 -9.68
CA PHE A 127 10.14 -25.95 -10.72
C PHE A 127 10.57 -25.48 -12.11
N LYS A 128 11.37 -26.30 -12.81
CA LYS A 128 11.84 -26.04 -14.20
C LYS A 128 10.77 -26.27 -15.27
N ILE A 129 9.51 -25.98 -14.94
CA ILE A 129 8.33 -26.26 -15.79
C ILE A 129 8.01 -25.05 -16.69
N TYR A 130 8.47 -23.86 -16.33
CA TYR A 130 8.30 -22.60 -17.08
C TYR A 130 9.62 -21.85 -17.20
N PRO A 131 9.78 -20.94 -18.18
CA PRO A 131 11.03 -20.24 -18.48
C PRO A 131 11.28 -19.06 -17.54
N MET A 132 11.08 -19.24 -16.24
CA MET A 132 11.22 -18.19 -15.23
C MET A 132 12.15 -18.58 -14.09
N LYS A 133 13.13 -17.72 -13.79
CA LYS A 133 14.03 -17.85 -12.63
C LYS A 133 13.36 -17.29 -11.37
N SER A 134 13.85 -17.68 -10.19
CA SER A 134 13.30 -17.21 -8.90
C SER A 134 13.27 -15.69 -8.78
N TRP A 135 14.31 -14.98 -9.25
CA TRP A 135 14.31 -13.51 -9.21
C TRP A 135 13.24 -12.88 -10.12
N GLN A 136 12.89 -13.53 -11.24
CA GLN A 136 11.86 -13.06 -12.16
C GLN A 136 10.48 -13.24 -11.54
N TRP A 137 10.26 -14.34 -10.82
CA TRP A 137 9.06 -14.53 -10.01
C TRP A 137 8.94 -13.47 -8.93
N PHE A 138 10.05 -13.17 -8.24
CA PHE A 138 10.05 -12.13 -7.21
C PHE A 138 9.73 -10.76 -7.78
N LEU A 139 10.36 -10.39 -8.89
CA LEU A 139 10.08 -9.13 -9.58
C LEU A 139 8.63 -9.07 -10.09
N LEU A 140 8.09 -10.18 -10.58
CA LEU A 140 6.69 -10.26 -10.99
C LEU A 140 5.76 -10.03 -9.79
N PHE A 141 5.97 -10.72 -8.67
CA PHE A 141 5.18 -10.52 -7.45
C PHE A 141 5.31 -9.11 -6.87
N LEU A 142 6.48 -8.50 -6.95
CA LEU A 142 6.68 -7.12 -6.50
C LEU A 142 5.75 -6.13 -7.22
N GLY A 143 5.60 -6.21 -8.54
CA GLY A 143 4.66 -5.31 -9.23
C GLY A 143 3.20 -5.77 -9.14
N LEU A 144 2.96 -7.07 -9.10
CA LEU A 144 1.64 -7.66 -8.90
C LEU A 144 1.08 -7.50 -7.48
N SER A 145 1.90 -7.07 -6.52
CA SER A 145 1.48 -6.70 -5.18
C SER A 145 0.42 -5.60 -5.15
N GLN A 146 0.41 -4.76 -6.18
CA GLN A 146 -0.44 -3.57 -6.28
C GLN A 146 -1.86 -3.91 -6.77
N VAL A 147 -2.08 -5.15 -7.24
CA VAL A 147 -3.36 -5.61 -7.75
C VAL A 147 -4.01 -6.66 -6.86
N ASN A 148 -5.27 -6.95 -7.16
CA ASN A 148 -6.04 -7.97 -6.47
C ASN A 148 -5.38 -9.36 -6.60
N PHE A 149 -5.42 -10.14 -5.51
CA PHE A 149 -4.92 -11.51 -5.46
C PHE A 149 -5.49 -12.42 -6.57
N VAL A 150 -6.71 -12.18 -7.05
CA VAL A 150 -7.32 -12.95 -8.17
C VAL A 150 -6.50 -12.82 -9.45
N ILE A 151 -6.02 -11.61 -9.76
CA ILE A 151 -5.19 -11.34 -10.94
C ILE A 151 -3.87 -12.12 -10.83
N ASN A 152 -3.28 -12.14 -9.64
CA ASN A 152 -2.04 -12.87 -9.37
C ASN A 152 -2.23 -14.36 -9.58
N PHE A 153 -3.34 -14.92 -9.09
CA PHE A 153 -3.66 -16.33 -9.26
C PHE A 153 -3.83 -16.73 -10.72
N VAL A 154 -4.52 -15.92 -11.53
CA VAL A 154 -4.67 -16.16 -12.98
C VAL A 154 -3.31 -16.18 -13.67
N ILE A 155 -2.44 -15.21 -13.34
CA ILE A 155 -1.10 -15.11 -13.94
C ILE A 155 -0.25 -16.33 -13.62
N ILE A 156 -0.17 -16.71 -12.34
CA ILE A 156 0.58 -17.91 -11.90
C ILE A 156 0.01 -19.17 -12.55
N SER A 157 -1.32 -19.30 -12.56
CA SER A 157 -2.02 -20.46 -13.13
C SER A 157 -1.67 -20.64 -14.61
N TRP A 158 -1.62 -19.56 -15.38
CA TRP A 158 -1.24 -19.61 -16.79
C TRP A 158 0.15 -20.26 -17.00
N PHE A 159 1.16 -19.85 -16.23
CA PHE A 159 2.50 -20.45 -16.32
C PHE A 159 2.49 -21.94 -15.92
N ILE A 160 1.78 -22.30 -14.85
CA ILE A 160 1.70 -23.68 -14.39
C ILE A 160 1.02 -24.56 -15.43
N PHE A 161 -0.16 -24.16 -15.92
CA PHE A 161 -0.93 -24.97 -16.86
C PHE A 161 -0.25 -25.09 -18.23
N MET A 162 0.37 -24.02 -18.74
CA MET A 162 1.16 -24.08 -19.97
C MET A 162 2.36 -25.02 -19.84
N GLY A 163 3.09 -24.97 -18.72
CA GLY A 163 4.23 -25.86 -18.52
C GLY A 163 3.84 -27.31 -18.23
N LEU A 164 2.71 -27.55 -17.56
CA LEU A 164 2.14 -28.90 -17.43
C LEU A 164 1.73 -29.46 -18.80
N ARG A 165 1.16 -28.62 -19.68
CA ARG A 165 0.84 -29.00 -21.06
C ARG A 165 2.09 -29.34 -21.86
N ASP A 166 3.20 -28.65 -21.62
CA ASP A 166 4.48 -28.95 -22.27
C ASP A 166 5.06 -30.31 -21.82
N LYS A 167 4.95 -30.62 -20.53
CA LYS A 167 5.57 -31.80 -19.92
C LYS A 167 4.74 -33.09 -20.10
N TYR A 168 3.42 -32.98 -20.14
CA TYR A 168 2.49 -34.12 -20.13
C TYR A 168 1.62 -34.20 -21.39
N SER A 169 2.04 -33.56 -22.48
CA SER A 169 1.36 -33.49 -23.78
C SER A 169 0.77 -34.82 -24.26
N ASP A 170 1.52 -35.91 -24.12
CA ASP A 170 1.13 -37.25 -24.58
C ASP A 170 0.08 -37.94 -23.72
N LYS A 171 -0.08 -37.53 -22.45
CA LYS A 171 -0.94 -38.21 -21.46
C LYS A 171 -2.34 -37.57 -21.34
N ILE A 172 -2.65 -36.57 -22.14
CA ILE A 172 -3.91 -35.82 -22.04
C ILE A 172 -5.03 -36.55 -22.80
N LYS A 173 -6.01 -37.10 -22.06
CA LYS A 173 -7.18 -37.78 -22.64
C LYS A 173 -8.10 -36.82 -23.42
N TYR A 174 -8.42 -35.68 -22.81
CA TYR A 174 -9.35 -34.67 -23.35
C TYR A 174 -8.62 -33.48 -23.99
N LYS A 175 -7.83 -33.72 -25.05
CA LYS A 175 -6.98 -32.68 -25.70
C LYS A 175 -7.74 -31.40 -26.07
N ASN A 176 -8.90 -31.54 -26.73
CA ASN A 176 -9.68 -30.39 -27.23
C ASN A 176 -10.21 -29.49 -26.09
N LEU A 177 -10.71 -30.08 -25.00
CA LEU A 177 -11.22 -29.32 -23.84
C LEU A 177 -10.09 -28.57 -23.13
N VAL A 178 -8.93 -29.22 -22.97
CA VAL A 178 -7.74 -28.58 -22.40
C VAL A 178 -7.27 -27.41 -23.26
N GLN A 179 -7.32 -27.54 -24.59
CA GLN A 179 -6.97 -26.46 -25.53
C GLN A 179 -7.90 -25.26 -25.44
N CYS A 180 -9.23 -25.49 -25.40
CA CYS A 180 -10.19 -24.41 -25.17
C CYS A 180 -9.93 -23.70 -23.83
N LEU A 181 -9.69 -24.44 -22.75
CA LEU A 181 -9.39 -23.87 -21.43
C LEU A 181 -8.07 -23.08 -21.44
N LEU A 182 -7.01 -23.59 -22.08
CA LEU A 182 -5.72 -22.89 -22.19
C LEU A 182 -5.82 -21.64 -23.06
N ALA A 183 -6.61 -21.66 -24.13
CA ALA A 183 -6.87 -20.49 -24.95
C ALA A 183 -7.60 -19.39 -24.15
N PHE A 184 -8.65 -19.77 -23.42
CA PHE A 184 -9.36 -18.85 -22.52
C PHE A 184 -8.44 -18.30 -21.42
N LEU A 185 -7.66 -19.16 -20.78
CA LEU A 185 -6.70 -18.75 -19.75
C LEU A 185 -5.63 -17.80 -20.30
N THR A 186 -5.23 -17.96 -21.57
CA THR A 186 -4.28 -17.06 -22.23
C THR A 186 -4.87 -15.68 -22.45
N ILE A 187 -6.13 -15.58 -22.87
CA ILE A 187 -6.83 -14.30 -22.98
C ILE A 187 -6.90 -13.63 -21.60
N MET A 188 -7.30 -14.36 -20.57
CA MET A 188 -7.34 -13.85 -19.20
C MET A 188 -5.96 -13.37 -18.74
N PHE A 189 -4.91 -14.14 -18.98
CA PHE A 189 -3.53 -13.77 -18.64
C PHE A 189 -3.12 -12.42 -19.25
N VAL A 190 -3.37 -12.23 -20.56
CA VAL A 190 -3.02 -10.98 -21.25
C VAL A 190 -3.82 -9.80 -20.69
N VAL A 191 -5.13 -9.97 -20.47
CA VAL A 191 -5.98 -8.94 -19.87
C VAL A 191 -5.51 -8.60 -18.46
N CYS A 192 -5.22 -9.61 -17.63
CA CYS A 192 -4.71 -9.45 -16.27
C CYS A 192 -3.38 -8.70 -16.23
N LEU A 193 -2.44 -9.00 -17.13
CA LEU A 193 -1.18 -8.26 -17.23
C LEU A 193 -1.41 -6.80 -17.62
N PHE A 194 -2.28 -6.54 -18.61
CA PHE A 194 -2.59 -5.18 -19.03
C PHE A 194 -3.23 -4.36 -17.91
N VAL A 195 -4.21 -4.94 -17.20
CA VAL A 195 -4.83 -4.33 -16.02
C VAL A 195 -3.78 -4.05 -14.95
N SER A 196 -2.85 -4.97 -14.72
CA SER A 196 -1.79 -4.79 -13.71
C SER A 196 -0.84 -3.64 -14.04
N ILE A 197 -0.43 -3.52 -15.30
CA ILE A 197 0.41 -2.40 -15.77
C ILE A 197 -0.36 -1.07 -15.62
N LYS A 198 -1.63 -1.04 -16.04
CA LYS A 198 -2.49 0.15 -15.93
C LYS A 198 -2.63 0.59 -14.47
N SER A 199 -2.99 -0.33 -13.58
CA SER A 199 -3.14 -0.06 -12.15
C SER A 199 -1.83 0.41 -11.51
N GLY A 200 -0.69 -0.17 -11.91
CA GLY A 200 0.61 0.24 -11.41
C GLY A 200 1.07 1.64 -11.84
N LEU A 201 0.79 2.04 -13.09
CA LEU A 201 1.24 3.34 -13.62
C LEU A 201 0.29 4.49 -13.28
N LEU A 202 -1.02 4.24 -13.32
CA LEU A 202 -2.06 5.26 -13.12
C LEU A 202 -2.61 5.33 -11.69
N GLY A 203 -2.45 4.25 -10.92
CA GLY A 203 -2.96 4.15 -9.55
C GLY A 203 -2.09 4.84 -8.50
N SER A 204 -2.62 4.94 -7.29
CA SER A 204 -1.84 5.21 -6.09
C SER A 204 -1.18 3.91 -5.59
N PRO A 205 0.05 3.99 -5.04
CA PRO A 205 0.72 2.83 -4.47
C PRO A 205 -0.11 2.27 -3.33
N ASN A 206 -0.59 1.04 -3.49
CA ASN A 206 -1.26 0.32 -2.43
C ASN A 206 -0.21 -0.32 -1.52
N MET A 207 0.17 0.42 -0.48
CA MET A 207 1.11 -0.04 0.54
C MET A 207 0.45 -0.87 1.64
N MET A 208 -0.83 -1.23 1.45
CA MET A 208 -1.64 -2.04 2.35
C MET A 208 -1.60 -1.52 3.78
N ILE A 209 -1.80 -0.22 3.92
CA ILE A 209 -1.76 0.44 5.22
C ILE A 209 -3.00 -0.01 6.00
N ARG A 210 -2.79 -0.67 7.14
CA ARG A 210 -3.86 -1.09 8.06
C ARG A 210 -3.60 -0.52 9.45
N GLY A 211 -4.66 -0.41 10.25
CA GLY A 211 -4.53 -0.02 11.66
C GLY A 211 -5.10 1.36 12.02
N GLY A 212 -6.26 1.74 11.46
CA GLY A 212 -7.15 2.70 12.16
C GLY A 212 -7.67 3.92 11.40
N GLY A 213 -7.60 3.97 10.06
CA GLY A 213 -8.20 5.07 9.28
C GLY A 213 -9.21 4.58 8.25
N PHE A 214 -10.24 5.39 8.00
CA PHE A 214 -11.06 5.32 6.79
C PHE A 214 -10.43 6.21 5.70
N ASN A 215 -10.53 5.81 4.43
CA ASN A 215 -10.08 6.57 3.25
C ASN A 215 -8.60 6.98 3.26
N ASP A 216 -7.69 6.01 3.34
CA ASP A 216 -6.22 6.20 3.21
C ASP A 216 -5.55 7.14 4.23
N ASN A 217 -6.28 7.58 5.27
CA ASN A 217 -5.72 8.38 6.35
C ASN A 217 -4.90 7.52 7.30
N LEU A 218 -3.77 8.06 7.75
CA LEU A 218 -2.97 7.45 8.78
C LEU A 218 -3.54 7.83 10.15
N PHE A 219 -3.65 6.84 11.02
CA PHE A 219 -4.21 6.98 12.35
C PHE A 219 -3.33 6.32 13.38
N TRP A 220 -3.15 7.00 14.50
CA TRP A 220 -2.50 6.48 15.70
C TRP A 220 -3.27 6.85 16.95
N TYR A 221 -3.20 5.95 17.94
CA TYR A 221 -3.76 6.08 19.27
C TYR A 221 -2.68 5.82 20.32
N ALA A 222 -2.60 6.71 21.30
CA ALA A 222 -1.80 6.52 22.52
C ALA A 222 -2.69 6.67 23.76
N ASP A 223 -2.53 5.76 24.71
CA ASP A 223 -3.41 5.68 25.88
C ASP A 223 -3.12 6.80 26.88
N ALA A 224 -1.83 7.08 27.11
CA ALA A 224 -1.38 8.14 28.00
C ALA A 224 -0.07 8.76 27.49
N SER A 225 0.17 10.02 27.86
CA SER A 225 1.45 10.70 27.76
C SER A 225 1.63 11.64 28.96
N GLU A 226 2.88 11.83 29.40
CA GLU A 226 3.24 12.71 30.52
C GLU A 226 3.22 14.21 30.17
N GLY A 227 2.93 14.56 28.91
CA GLY A 227 2.76 15.95 28.47
C GLY A 227 2.97 16.14 26.98
N VAL A 228 4.03 15.52 26.45
CA VAL A 228 4.40 15.64 25.05
C VAL A 228 3.58 14.69 24.19
N ILE A 229 2.93 15.20 23.14
CA ILE A 229 2.21 14.34 22.20
C ILE A 229 3.23 13.38 21.52
N PRO A 230 2.99 12.06 21.49
CA PRO A 230 3.94 11.11 20.92
C PRO A 230 4.29 11.42 19.46
N GLU A 231 5.58 11.43 19.15
CA GLU A 231 6.08 11.72 17.80
C GLU A 231 5.73 10.60 16.80
N ILE A 232 5.28 10.98 15.62
CA ILE A 232 5.06 10.11 14.46
C ILE A 232 6.15 10.39 13.43
N MET A 233 6.76 9.33 12.89
CA MET A 233 7.72 9.39 11.81
C MET A 233 7.18 8.68 10.57
N ILE A 234 7.22 9.36 9.42
CA ILE A 234 6.81 8.82 8.13
C ILE A 234 7.96 8.99 7.14
N ILE A 235 8.39 7.90 6.52
CA ILE A 235 9.32 7.94 5.38
C ILE A 235 8.49 7.85 4.10
N SER A 236 8.65 8.82 3.22
CA SER A 236 7.84 8.95 2.01
C SER A 236 8.65 9.45 0.82
N PHE A 237 8.16 9.13 -0.37
CA PHE A 237 8.76 9.55 -1.63
C PHE A 237 7.75 10.25 -2.52
N SER A 238 8.24 11.05 -3.46
CA SER A 238 7.38 11.64 -4.50
C SER A 238 6.68 10.55 -5.31
N GLN A 239 5.44 10.82 -5.72
CA GLN A 239 4.68 9.93 -6.61
C GLN A 239 5.42 9.64 -7.93
N MET A 240 6.31 10.55 -8.36
CA MET A 240 7.15 10.33 -9.54
C MET A 240 8.14 9.17 -9.37
N ILE A 241 8.69 8.98 -8.16
CA ILE A 241 9.63 7.88 -7.89
C ILE A 241 8.89 6.55 -8.04
N TYR A 242 7.69 6.45 -7.46
CA TYR A 242 6.83 5.27 -7.65
C TYR A 242 6.53 5.00 -9.13
N LYS A 243 6.13 6.03 -9.88
CA LYS A 243 5.85 5.89 -11.32
C LYS A 243 7.08 5.46 -12.12
N ALA A 244 8.27 5.95 -11.78
CA ALA A 244 9.51 5.53 -12.42
C ALA A 244 9.82 4.05 -12.14
N VAL A 245 9.64 3.59 -10.89
CA VAL A 245 9.81 2.18 -10.53
C VAL A 245 8.81 1.29 -11.30
N MET A 246 7.53 1.69 -11.35
CA MET A 246 6.51 0.94 -12.09
C MET A 246 6.73 0.97 -13.61
N LEU A 247 7.28 2.06 -14.15
CA LEU A 247 7.67 2.15 -15.56
C LEU A 247 8.78 1.14 -15.88
N LEU A 248 9.85 1.11 -15.08
CA LEU A 248 10.93 0.14 -15.25
C LEU A 248 10.42 -1.30 -15.16
N TRP A 249 9.54 -1.57 -14.21
CA TRP A 249 8.89 -2.87 -14.07
C TRP A 249 8.04 -3.24 -15.28
N SER A 250 7.23 -2.31 -15.80
CA SER A 250 6.40 -2.54 -16.98
C SER A 250 7.23 -2.78 -18.25
N MET A 251 8.36 -2.08 -18.38
CA MET A 251 9.32 -2.27 -19.46
C MET A 251 9.94 -3.67 -19.39
N TRP A 252 10.33 -4.11 -18.18
CA TRP A 252 10.80 -5.48 -17.97
C TRP A 252 9.75 -6.53 -18.34
N ILE A 253 8.47 -6.31 -17.98
CA ILE A 253 7.38 -7.19 -18.40
C ILE A 253 7.28 -7.22 -19.92
N ALA A 254 7.26 -6.08 -20.60
CA ALA A 254 7.13 -6.04 -22.06
C ALA A 254 8.21 -6.87 -22.76
N LEU A 255 9.47 -6.75 -22.32
CA LEU A 255 10.59 -7.54 -22.84
C LEU A 255 10.48 -9.03 -22.52
N SER A 256 10.01 -9.37 -21.32
CA SER A 256 9.85 -10.75 -20.87
C SER A 256 8.65 -11.44 -21.52
N PHE A 257 7.58 -10.68 -21.79
CA PHE A 257 6.33 -11.13 -22.37
C PHE A 257 6.51 -11.75 -23.75
N VAL A 258 7.41 -11.20 -24.58
CA VAL A 258 7.76 -11.79 -25.89
C VAL A 258 8.31 -13.21 -25.73
N LYS A 259 9.16 -13.44 -24.72
CA LYS A 259 9.71 -14.77 -24.42
C LYS A 259 8.63 -15.71 -23.89
N TRP A 260 7.76 -15.21 -23.02
CA TRP A 260 6.66 -15.98 -22.44
C TRP A 260 5.65 -16.42 -23.49
N ILE A 261 5.24 -15.53 -24.40
CA ILE A 261 4.32 -15.88 -25.49
C ILE A 261 4.97 -16.91 -26.42
N LYS A 262 6.22 -16.70 -26.86
CA LYS A 262 6.90 -17.67 -27.73
C LYS A 262 6.95 -19.06 -27.10
N TRP A 263 7.30 -19.12 -25.81
CA TRP A 263 7.26 -20.37 -25.05
C TRP A 263 5.83 -20.94 -24.95
N GLY A 264 4.84 -20.12 -24.60
CA GLY A 264 3.45 -20.55 -24.45
C GLY A 264 2.86 -21.10 -25.75
N ILE A 265 3.14 -20.48 -26.89
CA ILE A 265 2.73 -20.98 -28.22
C ILE A 265 3.38 -22.34 -28.51
N ASN A 266 4.69 -22.47 -28.25
CA ASN A 266 5.40 -23.74 -28.45
C ASN A 266 4.81 -24.85 -27.57
N SER A 267 4.54 -24.56 -26.28
CA SER A 267 3.94 -25.51 -25.35
C SER A 267 2.49 -25.85 -25.69
N TYR A 268 1.73 -24.90 -26.23
CA TYR A 268 0.37 -25.10 -26.71
C TYR A 268 0.32 -26.00 -27.96
N ALA A 269 1.26 -25.82 -28.88
CA ALA A 269 1.33 -26.54 -30.15
C ALA A 269 2.03 -27.92 -30.07
N LYS A 270 2.71 -28.22 -28.96
CA LYS A 270 3.47 -29.46 -28.76
C LYS A 270 2.56 -30.70 -28.87
N ASP A 271 2.93 -31.65 -29.73
CA ASP A 271 2.19 -32.89 -30.02
C ASP A 271 0.76 -32.69 -30.56
N GLY A 272 0.59 -31.63 -31.36
CA GLY A 272 -0.61 -31.33 -32.14
C GLY A 272 -1.62 -30.43 -31.42
N ILE A 273 -2.27 -29.54 -32.20
CA ILE A 273 -3.21 -28.52 -31.70
C ILE A 273 -4.65 -29.03 -31.62
N TRP A 274 -5.03 -30.10 -32.31
CA TRP A 274 -6.37 -30.68 -32.17
C TRP A 274 -6.27 -32.19 -32.38
N LYS A 275 -7.11 -32.97 -31.69
CA LYS A 275 -7.30 -34.37 -32.11
C LYS A 275 -8.03 -34.36 -33.43
N ALA A 276 -7.42 -34.94 -34.47
CA ALA A 276 -8.15 -35.29 -35.68
C ALA A 276 -9.30 -36.22 -35.31
N LYS A 277 -10.46 -36.01 -35.92
CA LYS A 277 -11.57 -36.96 -35.84
C LYS A 277 -11.05 -38.23 -36.52
N ASP A 278 -11.12 -39.38 -35.86
CA ASP A 278 -10.75 -40.64 -36.50
C ASP A 278 -11.60 -40.76 -37.79
N GLU A 279 -10.96 -40.62 -38.95
CA GLU A 279 -11.58 -41.02 -40.21
C GLU A 279 -11.81 -42.51 -40.06
N LYS A 280 -13.09 -42.89 -39.91
CA LYS A 280 -13.50 -44.28 -40.10
C LYS A 280 -12.97 -44.67 -41.46
N THR A 281 -11.94 -45.48 -41.47
CA THR A 281 -11.50 -46.21 -42.64
C THR A 281 -12.70 -47.08 -43.01
N GLU A 282 -13.48 -46.64 -43.99
CA GLU A 282 -14.40 -47.51 -44.72
C GLU A 282 -13.53 -48.63 -45.28
N LYS A 283 -13.54 -49.77 -44.59
CA LYS A 283 -13.07 -51.02 -45.16
C LYS A 283 -13.93 -51.26 -46.39
N SER A 284 -13.28 -51.20 -47.54
CA SER A 284 -13.74 -51.78 -48.78
C SER A 284 -14.13 -53.24 -48.56
N GLU A 285 -15.41 -53.56 -48.75
CA GLU A 285 -15.88 -54.87 -49.21
C GLU A 285 -16.88 -54.65 -50.34
#